data_AF-A0A3B8WDU9-F1
#
_entry.id   AF-A0A3B8WDU9-F1
#
_cell.length_a   1.000
_cell.length_b   1.000
_cell.length_c   1.000
_cell.angle_alpha   90.00
_cell.angle_beta   90.00
_cell.angle_gamma   90.00
#
_symmetry.space_group_name_H-M   'P 1'
#
loop_
_entity.id
_entity.type
_entity.pdbx_description
1 polymer ?
#
loop_
_entity_poly.entity_id
_entity_poly.type
_entity_poly.pdbx_seq_one_letter_code
_entity_poly.pdbx_strand_id
1 'polypeptide(L)'
;KGADRYFPEQDKYGSWQLVRFLFKFFTKGSSISVSIGPGLDVMGNYVDEDGHSLDARGHRIHTRDYFVSSGQVVEDKQREDEYTRMLGQKIVSEYHRINRVFASHLVAFVAFEMWQKKHPKLDLFGLLRLPEEELELLYDEFRETCKRVRKEIYRLRKDGKVYRATHLKGDIDVVIRRGLENVGIFHLNRPLIRNRKGNIITQDLTLLYYYHNRLAGYGLEQFI
;
A
#
# COMPACT_ATOMS: atom_id res chain seq x y z
N LYS A 1 14.00 28.56 14.43
CA LYS A 1 15.24 27.79 14.15
C LYS A 1 14.80 26.42 13.63
N GLY A 2 14.79 26.23 12.32
CA GLY A 2 14.25 25.04 11.64
C GLY A 2 14.58 25.09 10.16
N ALA A 3 15.81 25.49 9.84
CA ALA A 3 16.36 25.38 8.50
C ALA A 3 17.18 24.09 8.50
N ASP A 4 16.48 22.96 8.48
CA ASP A 4 17.13 21.66 8.43
C ASP A 4 17.81 21.49 7.07
N ARG A 5 19.06 21.02 7.19
CA ARG A 5 20.03 20.83 6.13
C ARG A 5 19.49 19.81 5.14
N TYR A 6 19.09 20.26 3.95
CA TYR A 6 19.09 19.39 2.78
C TYR A 6 20.55 19.04 2.51
N PHE A 7 20.99 17.86 2.94
CA PHE A 7 22.17 17.27 2.35
C PHE A 7 21.83 17.08 0.87
N PRO A 8 22.61 17.62 -0.08
CA PRO A 8 22.40 17.29 -1.48
C PRO A 8 22.50 15.77 -1.58
N GLU A 9 21.42 15.13 -2.05
CA GLU A 9 21.47 13.73 -2.44
C GLU A 9 22.60 13.60 -3.45
N GLN A 10 23.72 13.02 -3.04
CA GLN A 10 24.75 12.62 -3.98
C GLN A 10 24.10 11.59 -4.89
N ASP A 11 24.07 11.89 -6.18
CA ASP A 11 23.49 11.03 -7.19
C ASP A 11 24.22 9.67 -7.11
N LYS A 12 23.57 8.68 -6.49
CA LYS A 12 24.13 7.34 -6.26
C LYS A 12 24.24 6.54 -7.56
N TYR A 13 23.79 7.11 -8.68
CA TYR A 13 23.70 6.42 -9.95
C TYR A 13 24.84 6.78 -10.88
N GLY A 14 25.67 5.79 -11.20
CA GLY A 14 26.64 5.92 -12.29
C GLY A 14 25.93 6.10 -13.64
N SER A 15 26.57 6.77 -14.59
CA SER A 15 26.03 7.02 -15.95
C SER A 15 25.53 5.75 -16.66
N TRP A 16 26.16 4.59 -16.41
CA TRP A 16 25.69 3.30 -16.94
C TRP A 16 24.40 2.78 -16.29
N GLN A 17 24.20 3.05 -14.99
CA GLN A 17 22.97 2.70 -14.27
C GLN A 17 21.80 3.59 -14.75
N LEU A 18 22.06 4.86 -15.03
CA LEU A 18 21.09 5.79 -15.62
C LEU A 18 20.64 5.31 -17.01
N VAL A 19 21.57 4.91 -17.87
CA VAL A 19 21.26 4.35 -19.20
C VAL A 19 20.41 3.07 -19.10
N ARG A 20 20.74 2.15 -18.17
CA ARG A 20 19.93 0.95 -17.91
C ARG A 20 18.54 1.26 -17.41
N PHE A 21 18.40 2.27 -16.53
CA PHE A 21 17.12 2.74 -16.05
C PHE A 21 16.28 3.31 -17.20
N LEU A 22 16.83 4.22 -18.00
CA LEU A 22 16.15 4.82 -19.15
C LEU A 22 15.70 3.75 -20.16
N PHE A 23 16.58 2.79 -20.50
CA PHE A 23 16.22 1.70 -21.40
C PHE A 23 15.07 0.85 -20.84
N LYS A 24 15.10 0.49 -19.55
CA LYS A 24 13.98 -0.20 -18.88
C LYS A 24 12.70 0.64 -18.91
N PHE A 25 12.80 1.94 -18.64
CA PHE A 25 11.66 2.85 -18.58
C PHE A 25 10.94 2.93 -19.94
N PHE A 26 11.67 3.11 -21.04
CA PHE A 26 11.09 3.22 -22.38
C PHE A 26 10.59 1.88 -22.96
N THR A 27 11.15 0.74 -22.54
CA THR A 27 10.79 -0.58 -23.08
C THR A 27 9.68 -1.30 -22.30
N LYS A 28 9.41 -0.90 -21.06
CA LYS A 28 8.34 -1.47 -20.24
C LYS A 28 7.05 -0.68 -20.44
N GLY A 29 6.02 -1.32 -21.00
CA GLY A 29 4.69 -0.72 -21.10
C GLY A 29 4.14 -0.35 -19.72
N SER A 30 3.71 0.90 -19.56
CA SER A 30 3.09 1.38 -18.32
C SER A 30 1.57 1.26 -18.42
N SER A 31 0.96 0.52 -17.50
CA SER A 31 -0.48 0.59 -17.26
C SER A 31 -0.72 1.39 -15.98
N ILE A 32 -1.20 2.62 -16.12
CA ILE A 32 -1.59 3.44 -14.98
C ILE A 32 -2.96 2.96 -14.48
N SER A 33 -3.10 2.79 -13.17
CA SER A 33 -4.38 2.49 -12.53
C SER A 33 -4.68 3.54 -11.49
N VAL A 34 -5.77 4.28 -11.69
CA VAL A 34 -6.27 5.27 -10.75
C VAL A 34 -7.55 4.74 -10.11
N SER A 35 -7.70 4.96 -8.81
CA SER A 35 -8.96 4.71 -8.08
C SER A 35 -9.30 5.99 -7.33
N ILE A 36 -10.47 6.55 -7.62
CA ILE A 36 -10.96 7.80 -7.03
C ILE A 36 -12.11 7.42 -6.10
N GLY A 37 -12.04 7.89 -4.86
CA GLY A 37 -13.09 7.71 -3.87
C GLY A 37 -14.18 8.78 -3.97
N PRO A 38 -15.29 8.60 -3.23
CA PRO A 38 -16.30 9.63 -3.07
C PRO A 38 -15.70 10.88 -2.42
N GLY A 39 -16.29 12.04 -2.70
CA GLY A 39 -15.92 13.28 -2.03
C GLY A 39 -16.28 13.24 -0.55
N LEU A 40 -15.46 13.91 0.26
CA LEU A 40 -15.68 14.08 1.69
C LEU A 40 -15.65 15.56 2.05
N ASP A 41 -16.46 15.97 3.03
CA ASP A 41 -16.38 17.30 3.63
C ASP A 41 -15.33 17.38 4.74
N VAL A 42 -15.21 18.56 5.37
CA VAL A 42 -14.24 18.84 6.45
C VAL A 42 -14.46 18.05 7.74
N MET A 43 -15.57 17.33 7.86
CA MET A 43 -15.90 16.47 9.00
C MET A 43 -15.88 14.98 8.63
N GLY A 44 -15.63 14.64 7.37
CA GLY A 44 -15.61 13.26 6.86
C GLY A 44 -16.99 12.73 6.45
N ASN A 45 -17.99 13.59 6.27
CA ASN A 45 -19.25 13.20 5.66
C ASN A 45 -19.10 13.09 4.15
N TYR A 46 -19.91 12.24 3.50
CA TYR A 46 -19.93 12.19 2.04
C TYR A 46 -20.59 13.45 1.47
N VAL A 47 -20.16 13.84 0.26
CA VAL A 47 -20.83 14.89 -0.51
C VAL A 47 -21.52 14.31 -1.73
N ASP A 48 -22.64 14.91 -2.13
CA ASP A 48 -23.32 14.60 -3.40
C ASP A 48 -22.59 15.24 -4.60
N GLU A 49 -23.13 15.05 -5.81
CA GLU A 49 -22.52 15.55 -7.06
C GLU A 49 -22.47 17.09 -7.14
N ASP A 50 -23.36 17.76 -6.41
CA ASP A 50 -23.42 19.23 -6.32
C ASP A 50 -22.53 19.76 -5.17
N GLY A 51 -21.92 18.87 -4.38
CA GLY A 51 -21.03 19.22 -3.27
C GLY A 51 -21.74 19.45 -1.92
N HIS A 52 -23.00 19.03 -1.77
CA HIS A 52 -23.70 19.11 -0.49
C HIS A 52 -23.31 17.96 0.44
N SER A 53 -22.93 18.27 1.68
CA SER A 53 -22.66 17.28 2.73
C SER A 53 -23.89 16.48 3.09
N LEU A 54 -23.71 15.18 3.34
CA LEU A 54 -24.76 14.22 3.66
C LEU A 54 -24.53 13.56 5.01
N ASP A 55 -25.56 13.47 5.85
CA ASP A 55 -25.51 12.69 7.08
C ASP A 55 -25.43 11.16 6.81
N ALA A 56 -25.34 10.36 7.88
CA ALA A 56 -25.28 8.90 7.76
C ALA A 56 -26.55 8.26 7.15
N ARG A 57 -27.66 8.99 7.06
CA ARG A 57 -28.93 8.56 6.46
C ARG A 57 -29.11 9.10 5.04
N GLY A 58 -28.18 9.92 4.54
CA GLY A 58 -28.23 10.54 3.23
C GLY A 58 -28.98 11.87 3.18
N HIS A 59 -29.33 12.47 4.31
CA HIS A 59 -29.95 13.80 4.33
C HIS A 59 -28.89 14.90 4.22
N ARG A 60 -29.24 15.98 3.53
CA ARG A 60 -28.38 17.15 3.42
C ARG A 60 -28.18 17.81 4.78
N ILE A 61 -26.93 18.17 5.09
CA ILE A 61 -26.55 18.91 6.29
C ILE A 61 -25.75 20.16 5.92
N HIS A 62 -25.89 21.19 6.74
CA HIS A 62 -25.04 22.38 6.66
C HIS A 62 -23.91 22.26 7.66
N THR A 63 -22.70 22.00 7.18
CA THR A 63 -21.51 21.80 8.03
C THR A 63 -21.25 22.98 8.97
N ARG A 64 -21.60 24.21 8.55
CA ARG A 64 -21.52 25.42 9.38
C ARG A 64 -22.19 25.26 10.74
N ASP A 65 -23.30 24.53 10.81
CA ASP A 65 -24.10 24.40 12.03
C ASP A 65 -23.33 23.71 13.16
N TYR A 66 -22.32 22.90 12.81
CA TYR A 66 -21.42 22.24 13.77
C TYR A 66 -20.35 23.19 14.35
N PHE A 67 -20.15 24.36 13.74
CA PHE A 67 -19.17 25.34 14.17
C PHE A 67 -19.79 26.56 14.88
N VAL A 68 -21.12 26.59 15.02
CA VAL A 68 -21.85 27.74 15.57
C VAL A 68 -22.07 27.63 17.07
N SER A 69 -21.80 28.71 17.79
CA SER A 69 -22.20 28.93 19.19
C SER A 69 -22.80 30.32 19.31
N SER A 70 -23.95 30.44 19.99
CA SER A 70 -24.69 31.71 20.13
C SER A 70 -24.96 32.44 18.79
N GLY A 71 -25.23 31.69 17.73
CA GLY A 71 -25.54 32.22 16.39
C GLY A 71 -24.32 32.65 15.57
N GLN A 72 -23.11 32.61 16.14
CA GLN A 72 -21.86 32.96 15.45
C GLN A 72 -20.96 31.74 15.30
N VAL A 73 -20.17 31.70 14.23
CA VAL A 73 -19.11 30.69 14.10
C VAL A 73 -18.04 31.01 15.13
N VAL A 74 -17.73 30.06 16.00
CA VAL A 74 -16.76 30.23 17.08
C VAL A 74 -15.68 29.18 16.92
N GLU A 75 -14.41 29.59 17.07
CA GLU A 75 -13.28 28.66 17.12
C GLU A 75 -13.32 27.88 18.43
N ASP A 76 -13.32 26.55 18.34
CA ASP A 76 -13.29 25.65 19.48
C ASP A 76 -12.30 24.54 19.18
N LYS A 77 -11.10 24.68 19.77
CA LYS A 77 -10.00 23.76 19.52
C LYS A 77 -10.33 22.32 19.90
N GLN A 78 -11.03 22.10 21.00
CA GLN A 78 -11.35 20.75 21.45
C GLN A 78 -12.30 20.07 20.46
N ARG A 79 -13.33 20.78 20.01
CA ARG A 79 -14.28 20.30 19.00
C ARG A 79 -13.60 20.05 17.66
N GLU A 80 -12.76 20.97 17.22
CA GLU A 80 -12.04 20.89 15.94
C GLU A 80 -11.01 19.76 15.90
N ASP A 81 -10.34 19.49 17.02
CA ASP A 81 -9.46 18.33 17.18
C ASP A 81 -10.25 17.01 16.98
N GLU A 82 -11.48 16.92 17.54
CA GLU A 82 -12.35 15.77 17.33
C GLU A 82 -12.82 15.62 15.87
N TYR A 83 -13.21 16.70 15.22
CA TYR A 83 -13.61 16.67 13.80
C TYR A 83 -12.43 16.28 12.89
N THR A 84 -11.23 16.77 13.19
CA THR A 84 -10.01 16.39 12.49
C THR A 84 -9.72 14.89 12.66
N ARG A 85 -9.90 14.35 13.88
CA ARG A 85 -9.76 12.93 14.16
C ARG A 85 -10.77 12.09 13.37
N MET A 86 -12.04 12.51 13.34
CA MET A 86 -13.10 11.85 12.57
C MET A 86 -12.80 11.85 11.06
N LEU A 87 -12.41 13.00 10.50
CA LEU A 87 -12.01 13.13 9.11
C LEU A 87 -10.81 12.21 8.79
N GLY A 88 -9.78 12.21 9.63
CA GLY A 88 -8.60 11.36 9.47
C GLY A 88 -8.96 9.88 9.43
N GLN A 89 -9.82 9.41 10.34
CA GLN A 89 -10.32 8.04 10.34
C GLN A 89 -11.10 7.70 9.06
N LYS A 90 -11.93 8.63 8.59
CA LYS A 90 -12.69 8.45 7.35
C LYS A 90 -11.78 8.37 6.13
N ILE A 91 -10.79 9.26 6.01
CA ILE A 91 -9.81 9.26 4.93
C ILE A 91 -9.05 7.93 4.89
N VAL A 92 -8.58 7.44 6.04
CA VAL A 92 -7.88 6.15 6.13
C VAL A 92 -8.81 5.00 5.69
N SER A 93 -10.05 4.97 6.19
CA SER A 93 -11.05 3.98 5.80
C SER A 93 -11.29 3.99 4.29
N GLU A 94 -11.51 5.16 3.69
CA GLU A 94 -11.72 5.30 2.25
C GLU A 94 -10.48 4.94 1.45
N TYR A 95 -9.28 5.34 1.89
CA TYR A 95 -8.01 4.96 1.28
C TYR A 95 -7.86 3.43 1.19
N HIS A 96 -8.20 2.72 2.27
CA HIS A 96 -8.22 1.26 2.26
C HIS A 96 -9.30 0.72 1.31
N ARG A 97 -10.52 1.27 1.39
CA ARG A 97 -11.66 0.84 0.58
C ARG A 97 -11.39 0.92 -0.93
N ILE A 98 -10.78 2.02 -1.37
CA ILE A 98 -10.51 2.28 -2.79
C ILE A 98 -9.20 1.69 -3.28
N ASN A 99 -8.39 1.10 -2.40
CA ASN A 99 -7.17 0.44 -2.79
C ASN A 99 -7.44 -0.70 -3.78
N ARG A 100 -6.74 -0.67 -4.91
CA ARG A 100 -6.79 -1.73 -5.90
C ARG A 100 -5.60 -2.66 -5.71
N VAL A 101 -5.87 -3.87 -5.26
CA VAL A 101 -4.82 -4.85 -4.99
C VAL A 101 -4.26 -5.45 -6.29
N PHE A 102 -2.94 -5.35 -6.45
CA PHE A 102 -2.16 -5.92 -7.56
C PHE A 102 -1.44 -7.21 -7.16
N ALA A 103 -1.00 -7.99 -8.15
CA ALA A 103 -0.23 -9.21 -7.93
C ALA A 103 1.14 -8.89 -7.32
N SER A 104 1.74 -7.76 -7.69
CA SER A 104 2.95 -7.21 -7.08
C SER A 104 2.78 -6.94 -5.59
N HIS A 105 1.62 -6.39 -5.18
CA HIS A 105 1.31 -6.16 -3.77
C HIS A 105 1.19 -7.48 -3.00
N LEU A 106 0.50 -8.47 -3.57
CA LEU A 106 0.36 -9.81 -2.95
C LEU A 106 1.72 -10.47 -2.70
N VAL A 107 2.57 -10.55 -3.73
CA VAL A 107 3.87 -11.23 -3.59
C VAL A 107 4.80 -10.48 -2.65
N ALA A 108 4.78 -9.14 -2.68
CA ALA A 108 5.60 -8.32 -1.80
C ALA A 108 5.18 -8.46 -0.34
N PHE A 109 3.87 -8.38 -0.08
CA PHE A 109 3.30 -8.51 1.25
C PHE A 109 3.63 -9.87 1.85
N VAL A 110 3.33 -10.95 1.11
CA VAL A 110 3.56 -12.31 1.59
C VAL A 110 5.03 -12.57 1.87
N ALA A 111 5.93 -12.16 0.98
CA ALA A 111 7.36 -12.41 1.17
C ALA A 111 7.89 -11.68 2.40
N PHE A 112 7.55 -10.38 2.54
CA PHE A 112 8.00 -9.56 3.67
C PHE A 112 7.51 -10.12 5.00
N GLU A 113 6.22 -10.44 5.11
CA GLU A 113 5.63 -11.01 6.32
C GLU A 113 6.20 -12.40 6.65
N MET A 114 6.47 -13.24 5.64
CA MET A 114 7.15 -14.52 5.88
C MET A 114 8.55 -14.33 6.45
N TRP A 115 9.32 -13.36 5.96
CA TRP A 115 10.63 -13.03 6.53
C TRP A 115 10.53 -12.45 7.94
N GLN A 116 9.54 -11.60 8.20
CA GLN A 116 9.28 -11.09 9.55
C GLN A 116 8.94 -12.21 10.53
N LYS A 117 8.12 -13.20 10.13
CA LYS A 117 7.81 -14.38 10.95
C LYS A 117 9.00 -15.31 11.17
N LYS A 118 9.91 -15.43 10.19
CA LYS A 118 11.17 -16.18 10.36
C LYS A 118 12.12 -15.53 11.35
N HIS A 119 12.03 -14.21 11.55
CA HIS A 119 12.93 -13.44 12.43
C HIS A 119 12.16 -12.70 13.54
N PRO A 120 11.44 -13.41 14.43
CA PRO A 120 10.52 -12.79 15.40
C PRO A 120 11.22 -11.95 16.48
N LYS A 121 12.55 -12.04 16.60
CA LYS A 121 13.36 -11.27 17.55
C LYS A 121 13.84 -9.93 16.97
N LEU A 122 13.71 -9.72 15.66
CA LEU A 122 14.13 -8.49 15.02
C LEU A 122 12.98 -7.49 14.98
N ASP A 123 13.29 -6.23 15.28
CA ASP A 123 12.41 -5.13 14.93
C ASP A 123 12.50 -4.85 13.42
N LEU A 124 11.67 -3.92 12.94
CA LEU A 124 11.64 -3.56 11.52
C LEU A 124 13.03 -3.15 11.01
N PHE A 125 13.78 -2.35 11.78
CA PHE A 125 15.10 -1.86 11.36
C PHE A 125 16.15 -2.98 11.32
N GLY A 126 16.09 -3.92 12.26
CA GLY A 126 16.92 -5.12 12.25
C GLY A 126 16.62 -6.00 11.04
N LEU A 127 15.34 -6.23 10.75
CA LEU A 127 14.92 -7.01 9.60
C LEU A 127 15.42 -6.39 8.28
N LEU A 128 15.27 -5.08 8.11
CA LEU A 128 15.71 -4.33 6.92
C LEU A 128 17.24 -4.33 6.70
N ARG A 129 18.03 -4.76 7.69
CA ARG A 129 19.49 -4.86 7.61
C ARG A 129 20.00 -6.30 7.48
N LEU A 130 19.10 -7.27 7.37
CA LEU A 130 19.51 -8.66 7.15
C LEU A 130 20.30 -8.81 5.84
N PRO A 131 21.35 -9.64 5.85
CA PRO A 131 22.10 -9.94 4.64
C PRO A 131 21.24 -10.78 3.67
N GLU A 132 21.46 -10.63 2.36
CA GLU A 132 20.63 -11.26 1.32
C GLU A 132 20.64 -12.81 1.42
N GLU A 133 21.72 -13.39 1.95
CA GLU A 133 21.89 -14.82 2.14
C GLU A 133 20.91 -15.42 3.16
N GLU A 134 20.42 -14.61 4.11
CA GLU A 134 19.41 -15.00 5.09
C GLU A 134 17.97 -14.85 4.55
N LEU A 135 17.82 -14.24 3.36
CA LEU A 135 16.54 -13.88 2.78
C LEU A 135 16.15 -14.82 1.63
N GLU A 136 16.00 -16.12 1.95
CA GLU A 136 15.50 -17.16 1.03
C GLU A 136 14.21 -17.83 1.55
N LEU A 137 13.19 -17.91 0.69
CA LEU A 137 11.92 -18.60 0.95
C LEU A 137 11.73 -19.74 -0.05
N LEU A 138 11.33 -20.92 0.44
CA LEU A 138 10.95 -22.03 -0.43
C LEU A 138 9.73 -21.65 -1.25
N TYR A 139 9.77 -21.94 -2.55
CA TYR A 139 8.70 -21.53 -3.47
C TYR A 139 7.34 -22.12 -3.08
N ASP A 140 7.30 -23.38 -2.68
CA ASP A 140 6.05 -24.07 -2.35
C ASP A 140 5.39 -23.47 -1.10
N GLU A 141 6.17 -23.14 -0.07
CA GLU A 141 5.69 -22.45 1.13
C GLU A 141 5.16 -21.05 0.80
N PHE A 142 5.92 -20.31 -0.01
CA PHE A 142 5.54 -18.98 -0.48
C PHE A 142 4.23 -19.04 -1.29
N ARG A 143 4.12 -20.03 -2.18
CA ARG A 143 2.96 -20.26 -3.03
C ARG A 143 1.70 -20.57 -2.23
N GLU A 144 1.77 -21.50 -1.28
CA GLU A 144 0.62 -21.83 -0.43
C GLU A 144 0.20 -20.63 0.43
N THR A 145 1.16 -19.85 0.92
CA THR A 145 0.87 -18.60 1.64
C THR A 145 0.21 -17.56 0.76
N CYS A 146 0.68 -17.37 -0.48
CA CYS A 146 0.01 -16.51 -1.46
C CYS A 146 -1.43 -16.95 -1.73
N LYS A 147 -1.73 -18.25 -1.80
CA LYS A 147 -3.12 -18.73 -1.95
C LYS A 147 -3.99 -18.34 -0.76
N ARG A 148 -3.49 -18.53 0.47
CA ARG A 148 -4.19 -18.19 1.71
C ARG A 148 -4.52 -16.70 1.76
N VAL A 149 -3.52 -15.83 1.59
CA VAL A 149 -3.72 -14.37 1.60
C VAL A 149 -4.62 -13.90 0.45
N ARG A 150 -4.48 -14.49 -0.74
CA ARG A 150 -5.35 -14.17 -1.88
C ARG A 150 -6.82 -14.49 -1.61
N LYS A 151 -7.11 -15.61 -0.92
CA LYS A 151 -8.47 -15.97 -0.51
C LYS A 151 -9.07 -14.89 0.40
N GLU A 152 -8.28 -14.33 1.31
CA GLU A 152 -8.74 -13.27 2.21
C GLU A 152 -8.91 -11.93 1.50
N ILE A 153 -8.04 -11.57 0.56
CA ILE A 153 -8.26 -10.44 -0.35
C ILE A 153 -9.58 -10.63 -1.13
N TYR A 154 -9.94 -11.87 -1.45
CA TYR A 154 -11.20 -12.14 -2.12
C TYR A 154 -12.42 -11.93 -1.23
N ARG A 155 -12.31 -12.29 0.06
CA ARG A 155 -13.33 -11.98 1.07
C ARG A 155 -13.46 -10.47 1.26
N LEU A 156 -12.37 -9.76 1.48
CA LEU A 156 -12.35 -8.30 1.64
C LEU A 156 -13.02 -7.58 0.46
N ARG A 157 -12.79 -8.04 -0.78
CA ARG A 157 -13.47 -7.48 -1.96
C ARG A 157 -14.97 -7.74 -1.92
N LYS A 158 -15.40 -8.95 -1.55
CA LYS A 158 -16.83 -9.30 -1.45
C LYS A 158 -17.54 -8.40 -0.43
N ASP A 159 -16.83 -8.06 0.65
CA ASP A 159 -17.31 -7.16 1.71
C ASP A 159 -17.19 -5.67 1.33
N GLY A 160 -16.78 -5.34 0.11
CA GLY A 160 -16.64 -3.95 -0.36
C GLY A 160 -15.47 -3.18 0.26
N LYS A 161 -14.53 -3.86 0.94
CA LYS A 161 -13.40 -3.24 1.67
C LYS A 161 -12.15 -3.01 0.83
N VAL A 162 -12.05 -3.60 -0.36
CA VAL A 162 -10.95 -3.38 -1.33
C VAL A 162 -11.42 -3.62 -2.76
N TYR A 163 -10.71 -3.03 -3.71
CA TYR A 163 -10.75 -3.46 -5.11
C TYR A 163 -9.62 -4.45 -5.42
N ARG A 164 -9.76 -5.18 -6.54
CA ARG A 164 -8.78 -6.16 -7.01
C ARG A 164 -8.58 -6.02 -8.51
N ALA A 165 -7.32 -6.04 -8.95
CA ALA A 165 -6.98 -6.11 -10.36
C ALA A 165 -7.33 -7.48 -10.98
N THR A 166 -7.60 -7.50 -12.29
CA THR A 166 -8.03 -8.73 -13.02
C THR A 166 -6.97 -9.82 -12.99
N HIS A 167 -5.69 -9.45 -13.07
CA HIS A 167 -4.55 -10.36 -13.01
C HIS A 167 -4.29 -10.96 -11.62
N LEU A 168 -5.13 -10.69 -10.62
CA LEU A 168 -5.14 -11.43 -9.35
C LEU A 168 -5.94 -12.73 -9.44
N LYS A 169 -6.65 -12.98 -10.57
CA LYS A 169 -7.45 -14.18 -10.82
C LYS A 169 -6.64 -15.28 -11.52
N GLY A 170 -7.15 -16.50 -11.43
CA GLY A 170 -6.62 -17.68 -12.13
C GLY A 170 -5.61 -18.46 -11.31
N ASP A 171 -4.76 -19.22 -12.02
CA ASP A 171 -3.69 -20.01 -11.42
C ASP A 171 -2.78 -19.14 -10.55
N ILE A 172 -2.49 -19.60 -9.33
CA ILE A 172 -1.63 -18.86 -8.41
C ILE A 172 -0.22 -18.70 -8.95
N ASP A 173 0.31 -19.66 -9.68
CA ASP A 173 1.68 -19.61 -10.20
C ASP A 173 1.81 -18.53 -11.28
N VAL A 174 0.76 -18.36 -12.08
CA VAL A 174 0.65 -17.25 -13.04
C VAL A 174 0.53 -15.90 -12.32
N VAL A 175 -0.24 -15.82 -11.25
CA VAL A 175 -0.37 -14.59 -10.44
C VAL A 175 0.97 -14.23 -9.80
N ILE A 176 1.67 -15.19 -9.19
CA ILE A 176 2.98 -15.00 -8.57
C ILE A 176 3.99 -14.52 -9.60
N ARG A 177 4.09 -15.20 -10.75
CA ARG A 177 5.00 -14.81 -11.83
C ARG A 177 4.75 -13.36 -12.26
N ARG A 178 3.50 -12.98 -12.51
CA ARG A 178 3.14 -11.59 -12.86
C ARG A 178 3.46 -10.61 -11.73
N GLY A 179 3.28 -11.02 -10.48
CA GLY A 179 3.65 -10.22 -9.32
C GLY A 179 5.15 -9.93 -9.28
N LEU A 180 5.96 -10.99 -9.43
CA LEU A 180 7.42 -10.90 -9.48
C LEU A 180 7.90 -10.05 -10.66
N GLU A 181 7.33 -10.22 -11.85
CA GLU A 181 7.68 -9.43 -13.05
C GLU A 181 7.43 -7.93 -12.89
N ASN A 182 6.39 -7.54 -12.14
CA ASN A 182 5.96 -6.15 -11.99
C ASN A 182 6.46 -5.48 -10.70
N VAL A 183 6.82 -6.24 -9.67
CA VAL A 183 7.31 -5.66 -8.41
C VAL A 183 8.68 -5.03 -8.64
N GLY A 184 8.77 -3.72 -8.34
CA GLY A 184 9.99 -2.95 -8.57
C GLY A 184 10.40 -2.83 -10.04
N ILE A 185 9.46 -2.88 -11.00
CA ILE A 185 9.79 -2.94 -12.45
C ILE A 185 10.65 -1.75 -12.93
N PHE A 186 10.47 -0.58 -12.33
CA PHE A 186 11.24 0.63 -12.63
C PHE A 186 12.47 0.81 -11.75
N HIS A 187 12.76 -0.13 -10.84
CA HIS A 187 13.92 -0.06 -9.98
C HIS A 187 15.09 -0.89 -10.55
N LEU A 188 16.31 -0.46 -10.23
CA LEU A 188 17.53 -1.14 -10.66
C LEU A 188 17.67 -2.49 -9.94
N ASN A 189 17.60 -2.46 -8.61
CA ASN A 189 17.52 -3.66 -7.76
C ASN A 189 16.07 -4.16 -7.72
N ARG A 190 15.91 -5.48 -7.78
CA ARG A 190 14.58 -6.09 -7.76
C ARG A 190 14.23 -6.49 -6.33
N PRO A 191 13.12 -5.98 -5.78
CA PRO A 191 12.75 -6.27 -4.40
C PRO A 191 12.29 -7.72 -4.20
N LEU A 192 11.97 -8.44 -5.29
CA LEU A 192 11.60 -9.84 -5.22
C LEU A 192 11.90 -10.54 -6.54
N ILE A 193 12.65 -11.63 -6.50
CA ILE A 193 13.00 -12.45 -7.66
C ILE A 193 12.99 -13.93 -7.32
N ARG A 194 12.96 -14.76 -8.37
CA ARG A 194 13.17 -16.20 -8.26
C ARG A 194 14.63 -16.53 -8.54
N ASN A 195 15.30 -17.23 -7.62
CA ASN A 195 16.69 -17.66 -7.78
C ASN A 195 16.80 -18.91 -8.69
N ARG A 196 18.02 -19.38 -8.96
CA ARG A 196 18.26 -20.56 -9.83
C ARG A 196 17.69 -21.87 -9.26
N LYS A 197 17.56 -21.97 -7.93
CA LYS A 197 16.93 -23.12 -7.25
C LYS A 197 15.40 -23.08 -7.35
N GLY A 198 14.84 -21.99 -7.85
CA GLY A 198 13.42 -21.77 -7.93
C GLY A 198 12.83 -21.11 -6.68
N ASN A 199 13.63 -20.76 -5.69
CA ASN A 199 13.19 -20.13 -4.43
C ASN A 199 13.06 -18.61 -4.58
N ILE A 200 12.36 -17.99 -3.64
CA ILE A 200 12.13 -16.54 -3.62
C ILE A 200 13.20 -15.86 -2.78
N ILE A 201 13.83 -14.84 -3.35
CA ILE A 201 14.85 -14.01 -2.68
C ILE A 201 14.55 -12.52 -2.92
N THR A 202 15.15 -11.66 -2.11
CA THR A 202 15.11 -10.19 -2.26
C THR A 202 16.51 -9.63 -2.40
N GLN A 203 16.65 -8.55 -3.17
CA GLN A 203 17.87 -7.76 -3.31
C GLN A 203 17.73 -6.37 -2.68
N ASP A 204 16.54 -6.06 -2.15
CA ASP A 204 16.23 -4.76 -1.58
C ASP A 204 15.00 -4.91 -0.67
N LEU A 205 15.25 -5.22 0.61
CA LEU A 205 14.18 -5.40 1.59
C LEU A 205 13.48 -4.08 1.93
N THR A 206 14.16 -2.94 1.77
CA THR A 206 13.56 -1.61 2.00
C THR A 206 12.53 -1.31 0.91
N LEU A 207 12.89 -1.55 -0.35
CA LEU A 207 11.96 -1.41 -1.46
C LEU A 207 10.83 -2.44 -1.37
N LEU A 208 11.12 -3.68 -0.93
CA LEU A 208 10.07 -4.67 -0.70
C LEU A 208 9.05 -4.19 0.35
N TYR A 209 9.54 -3.62 1.47
CA TYR A 209 8.68 -3.07 2.53
C TYR A 209 7.75 -1.97 1.98
N TYR A 210 8.25 -1.11 1.10
CA TYR A 210 7.41 -0.12 0.40
C TYR A 210 6.23 -0.75 -0.35
N TYR A 211 6.46 -1.84 -1.10
CA TYR A 211 5.38 -2.53 -1.82
C TYR A 211 4.47 -3.35 -0.89
N HIS A 212 5.02 -3.90 0.19
CA HIS A 212 4.29 -4.58 1.26
C HIS A 212 3.21 -3.65 1.86
N ASN A 213 3.55 -2.37 2.09
CA ASN A 213 2.64 -1.40 2.74
C ASN A 213 1.33 -1.15 1.97
N ARG A 214 1.23 -1.59 0.72
CA ARG A 214 -0.03 -1.55 -0.06
C ARG A 214 -1.10 -2.53 0.47
N LEU A 215 -0.71 -3.49 1.30
CA LEU A 215 -1.59 -4.46 1.95
C LEU A 215 -1.47 -4.44 3.49
N ALA A 216 -0.74 -3.48 4.05
CA ALA A 216 -0.76 -3.22 5.49
C ALA A 216 -2.13 -2.67 5.94
N GLY A 217 -2.53 -2.94 7.17
CA GLY A 217 -3.77 -2.43 7.77
C GLY A 217 -5.04 -3.23 7.46
N TYR A 218 -4.95 -4.30 6.67
CA TYR A 218 -6.09 -5.20 6.38
C TYR A 218 -6.15 -6.43 7.30
N GLY A 219 -5.21 -6.58 8.23
CA GLY A 219 -5.11 -7.77 9.08
C GLY A 219 -4.79 -9.03 8.27
N LEU A 220 -3.95 -8.94 7.23
CA LEU A 220 -3.61 -10.07 6.36
C LEU A 220 -2.44 -10.90 6.90
N GLU A 221 -1.63 -10.33 7.79
CA GLU A 221 -0.48 -10.93 8.47
C GLU A 221 -0.85 -12.17 9.30
N GLN A 222 -2.10 -12.22 9.80
CA GLN A 222 -2.63 -13.38 10.53
C GLN A 222 -2.78 -14.64 9.66
N PHE A 223 -2.75 -14.51 8.33
CA PHE A 223 -2.89 -15.63 7.38
C PHE A 223 -1.56 -16.10 6.78
N ILE A 224 -0.45 -15.52 7.26
CA ILE A 224 0.92 -15.87 6.86
C ILE A 224 1.38 -17.12 7.59
#